data_AF-A0A7X5XQM2-F1
#
_entry.id   AF-A0A7X5XQM2-F1
#
_cell.length_a   1.000
_cell.length_b   1.000
_cell.length_c   1.000
_cell.angle_alpha   90.00
_cell.angle_beta   90.00
_cell.angle_gamma   90.00
#
_symmetry.space_group_name_H-M   'P 1'
#
loop_
_entity.id
_entity.type
_entity.pdbx_description
1 polymer ?
#
loop_
_entity_poly.entity_id
_entity_poly.type
_entity_poly.pdbx_seq_one_letter_code
_entity_poly.pdbx_strand_id
1 'polypeptide(L)'
;MSAVAAFVDLLAGRRDAATLGPRDWDGLIGVARSEAMLATLAHRLDGAAVPPAVAALFADQRAAAEVAQRQALWEAEMARRALAPVGIEFVLLKGAAYAAADMTCAAGRQIGDLDILVLGADIRRAENALLKAGWEWVKSDPYDDHYYRAHMHELPPMIHSGRDRMIDVHHTILPKTHRITPDALALVSDAVTSGGGFAVLQPTDMAVHCAAHMLADGDLQGGLRNLWDFHLMTRGFAAADPGFWRQLDGRAALHGLQDAVHRAARLSRDLYGAALPGGWDRQDPADIWFRRRLLARDDWGRVTQPLLEQAFYIRSHWLRMPPAMLAKHLWTKWQKQHS
;
A
#
# COMPACT_ATOMS: atom_id res chain seq x y z
N MET A 1 7.97 7.90 -26.72
CA MET A 1 8.01 8.00 -25.25
C MET A 1 7.12 6.88 -24.73
N SER A 2 7.56 6.07 -23.75
CA SER A 2 6.72 4.96 -23.26
C SER A 2 5.49 5.49 -22.54
N ALA A 3 4.35 4.78 -22.62
CA ALA A 3 3.14 5.20 -21.94
C ALA A 3 3.32 5.34 -20.42
N VAL A 4 4.16 4.51 -19.80
CA VAL A 4 4.46 4.58 -18.36
C VAL A 4 5.20 5.86 -17.96
N ALA A 5 6.10 6.37 -18.81
CA ALA A 5 6.77 7.64 -18.56
C ALA A 5 5.78 8.81 -18.69
N ALA A 6 4.95 8.79 -19.75
CA ALA A 6 3.90 9.79 -19.93
C ALA A 6 2.89 9.78 -18.77
N PHE A 7 2.54 8.60 -18.26
CA PHE A 7 1.65 8.42 -17.10
C PHE A 7 2.23 9.08 -15.84
N VAL A 8 3.50 8.80 -15.55
CA VAL A 8 4.20 9.41 -14.41
C VAL A 8 4.34 10.93 -14.58
N ASP A 9 4.61 11.41 -15.79
CA ASP A 9 4.70 12.86 -16.07
C ASP A 9 3.36 13.58 -15.92
N LEU A 10 2.24 12.97 -16.32
CA LEU A 10 0.91 13.52 -16.06
C LEU A 10 0.61 13.61 -14.57
N LEU A 11 0.90 12.55 -13.80
CA LEU A 11 0.71 12.57 -12.36
C LEU A 11 1.55 13.68 -11.70
N ALA A 12 2.82 13.78 -12.07
CA ALA A 12 3.74 14.78 -11.58
C ALA A 12 3.44 16.21 -12.09
N GLY A 13 2.52 16.39 -13.04
CA GLY A 13 2.23 17.69 -13.65
C GLY A 13 3.34 18.22 -14.58
N ARG A 14 4.24 17.35 -15.05
CA ARG A 14 5.30 17.69 -16.03
C ARG A 14 4.81 17.62 -17.48
N ARG A 15 3.61 17.09 -17.71
CA ARG A 15 2.98 17.00 -19.02
C ARG A 15 1.53 17.45 -18.95
N ASP A 16 1.09 18.18 -19.96
CA ASP A 16 -0.30 18.58 -20.13
C ASP A 16 -1.06 17.52 -20.94
N ALA A 17 -2.22 17.11 -20.43
CA ALA A 17 -3.11 16.15 -21.08
C ALA A 17 -3.58 16.60 -22.47
N ALA A 18 -3.67 17.92 -22.70
CA ALA A 18 -4.06 18.50 -23.99
C ALA A 18 -3.03 18.23 -25.11
N THR A 19 -1.79 17.88 -24.75
CA THR A 19 -0.71 17.59 -25.72
C THR A 19 -0.69 16.15 -26.22
N LEU A 20 -1.59 15.30 -25.72
CA LEU A 20 -1.62 13.87 -26.02
C LEU A 20 -2.44 13.59 -27.28
N GLY A 21 -1.88 12.78 -28.18
CA GLY A 21 -2.61 12.25 -29.33
C GLY A 21 -3.56 11.12 -28.92
N PRO A 22 -4.53 10.74 -29.77
CA PRO A 22 -5.48 9.66 -29.47
C PRO A 22 -4.81 8.33 -29.09
N ARG A 23 -3.72 7.94 -29.77
CA ARG A 23 -2.98 6.70 -29.48
C ARG A 23 -2.21 6.74 -28.16
N ASP A 24 -1.84 7.92 -27.67
CA ASP A 24 -1.16 8.04 -26.38
C ASP A 24 -2.12 7.67 -25.24
N TRP A 25 -3.41 7.96 -25.39
CA TRP A 25 -4.44 7.65 -24.40
C TRP A 25 -4.65 6.15 -24.22
N ASP A 26 -4.61 5.36 -25.29
CA ASP A 26 -4.73 3.90 -25.21
C ASP A 26 -3.64 3.31 -24.30
N GLY A 27 -2.40 3.75 -24.52
CA GLY A 27 -1.25 3.33 -23.73
C GLY A 27 -1.35 3.78 -22.26
N LEU A 28 -1.70 5.04 -22.05
CA LEU A 28 -1.88 5.62 -20.71
C LEU A 28 -2.94 4.91 -19.90
N ILE A 29 -4.09 4.60 -20.51
CA ILE A 29 -5.19 3.87 -19.89
C ILE A 29 -4.75 2.43 -19.58
N GLY A 30 -4.01 1.79 -20.49
CA GLY A 30 -3.42 0.46 -20.27
C GLY A 30 -2.54 0.41 -19.02
N VAL A 31 -1.57 1.32 -18.92
CA VAL A 31 -0.67 1.43 -17.76
C VAL A 31 -1.45 1.76 -16.49
N ALA A 32 -2.33 2.77 -16.53
CA ALA A 32 -3.09 3.19 -15.36
C ALA A 32 -4.00 2.07 -14.82
N ARG A 33 -4.55 1.22 -15.69
CA ARG A 33 -5.29 0.00 -15.27
C ARG A 33 -4.38 -1.05 -14.65
N SER A 34 -3.22 -1.34 -15.25
CA SER A 34 -2.29 -2.35 -14.72
C SER A 34 -1.75 -2.02 -13.33
N GLU A 35 -1.69 -0.73 -12.99
CA GLU A 35 -1.24 -0.26 -11.68
C GLU A 35 -2.42 0.07 -10.73
N ALA A 36 -3.67 -0.19 -11.15
CA ALA A 36 -4.89 0.14 -10.41
C ALA A 36 -5.02 1.64 -10.02
N MET A 37 -4.58 2.52 -10.92
CA MET A 37 -4.51 3.98 -10.76
C MET A 37 -5.36 4.76 -11.78
N LEU A 38 -6.23 4.11 -12.54
CA LEU A 38 -7.06 4.80 -13.55
C LEU A 38 -7.97 5.87 -12.91
N ALA A 39 -8.59 5.56 -11.78
CA ALA A 39 -9.38 6.53 -11.04
C ALA A 39 -8.51 7.63 -10.38
N THR A 40 -7.30 7.30 -9.92
CA THR A 40 -6.32 8.30 -9.45
C THR A 40 -5.95 9.28 -10.55
N LEU A 41 -5.68 8.79 -11.77
CA LEU A 41 -5.43 9.64 -12.93
C LEU A 41 -6.64 10.49 -13.27
N ALA A 42 -7.85 9.91 -13.22
CA ALA A 42 -9.09 10.63 -13.48
C ALA A 42 -9.34 11.78 -12.49
N HIS A 43 -9.02 11.60 -11.20
CA HIS A 43 -9.05 12.71 -10.24
C HIS A 43 -7.95 13.73 -10.48
N ARG A 44 -6.73 13.27 -10.80
CA ARG A 44 -5.59 14.16 -11.05
C ARG A 44 -5.80 15.09 -12.26
N LEU A 45 -6.53 14.61 -13.25
CA LEU A 45 -6.86 15.32 -14.49
C LEU A 45 -8.28 15.91 -14.48
N ASP A 46 -8.89 16.06 -13.30
CA ASP A 46 -10.17 16.74 -13.21
C ASP A 46 -10.06 18.19 -13.70
N GLY A 47 -11.01 18.62 -14.53
CA GLY A 47 -10.98 19.90 -15.24
C GLY A 47 -9.98 20.01 -16.40
N ALA A 48 -9.14 18.99 -16.67
CA ALA A 48 -8.22 19.01 -17.81
C ALA A 48 -8.95 18.75 -19.15
N ALA A 49 -8.45 19.34 -20.23
CA ALA A 49 -8.94 19.06 -21.58
C ALA A 49 -8.50 17.66 -22.03
N VAL A 50 -9.45 16.74 -22.13
CA VAL A 50 -9.24 15.36 -22.61
C VAL A 50 -10.28 14.99 -23.67
N PRO A 51 -10.01 14.00 -24.55
CA PRO A 51 -10.99 13.56 -25.54
C PRO A 51 -12.33 13.12 -24.89
N PRO A 52 -13.49 13.33 -25.54
CA PRO A 52 -14.80 13.03 -24.95
C PRO A 52 -14.96 11.60 -24.41
N ALA A 53 -14.43 10.60 -25.12
CA ALA A 53 -14.46 9.21 -24.67
C ALA A 53 -13.64 8.98 -23.38
N VAL A 54 -12.50 9.66 -23.26
CA VAL A 54 -11.65 9.63 -22.06
C VAL A 54 -12.32 10.36 -20.90
N ALA A 55 -12.97 11.50 -21.17
CA ALA A 55 -13.74 12.25 -20.17
C ALA A 55 -14.87 11.40 -19.57
N ALA A 56 -15.62 10.68 -20.41
CA ALA A 56 -16.68 9.78 -19.98
C ALA A 56 -16.13 8.62 -19.12
N LEU A 57 -15.03 7.99 -19.55
CA LEU A 57 -14.35 6.97 -18.75
C LEU A 57 -13.88 7.53 -17.41
N PHE A 58 -13.28 8.71 -17.38
CA PHE A 58 -12.79 9.32 -16.14
C PHE A 58 -13.92 9.68 -15.18
N ALA A 59 -15.07 10.14 -15.68
CA ALA A 59 -16.24 10.37 -14.86
C ALA A 59 -16.73 9.07 -14.17
N ASP A 60 -16.84 7.98 -14.92
CA ASP A 60 -17.17 6.66 -14.39
C ASP A 60 -16.17 6.21 -13.31
N GLN A 61 -14.87 6.38 -13.58
CA GLN A 61 -13.82 5.95 -12.65
C GLN A 61 -13.78 6.76 -11.36
N ARG A 62 -14.10 8.06 -11.41
CA ARG A 62 -14.26 8.88 -10.20
C ARG A 62 -15.46 8.41 -9.37
N ALA A 63 -16.62 8.20 -10.00
CA ALA A 63 -17.80 7.68 -9.32
C ALA A 63 -17.55 6.29 -8.68
N ALA A 64 -16.85 5.39 -9.39
CA ALA A 64 -16.47 4.09 -8.88
C ALA A 64 -15.53 4.19 -7.66
N ALA A 65 -14.58 5.12 -7.66
CA ALA A 65 -13.70 5.34 -6.51
C ALA A 65 -14.46 5.89 -5.29
N GLU A 66 -15.43 6.78 -5.47
CA GLU A 66 -16.29 7.26 -4.37
C GLU A 66 -17.12 6.13 -3.75
N VAL A 67 -17.61 5.18 -4.57
CA VAL A 67 -18.28 3.98 -4.07
C VAL A 67 -17.29 3.10 -3.29
N ALA A 68 -16.09 2.86 -3.83
CA ALA A 68 -15.08 2.05 -3.17
C ALA A 68 -14.64 2.62 -1.81
N GLN A 69 -14.47 3.94 -1.70
CA GLN A 69 -14.16 4.60 -0.43
C GLN A 69 -15.28 4.43 0.59
N ARG A 70 -16.54 4.66 0.20
CA ARG A 70 -17.69 4.44 1.08
C ARG A 70 -17.79 2.99 1.55
N GLN A 71 -17.52 2.03 0.65
CA GLN A 71 -17.48 0.62 1.01
C GLN A 71 -16.37 0.32 2.01
N ALA A 72 -15.17 0.88 1.83
CA ALA A 72 -14.06 0.68 2.76
C ALA A 72 -14.38 1.21 4.18
N LEU A 73 -14.98 2.40 4.27
CA LEU A 73 -15.41 2.96 5.56
C LEU A 73 -16.57 2.16 6.18
N TRP A 74 -17.46 1.61 5.35
CA TRP A 74 -18.50 0.70 5.81
C TRP A 74 -17.91 -0.59 6.39
N GLU A 75 -16.92 -1.21 5.73
CA GLU A 75 -16.26 -2.40 6.28
C GLU A 75 -15.50 -2.09 7.57
N ALA A 76 -14.86 -0.92 7.67
CA ALA A 76 -14.24 -0.47 8.92
C ALA A 76 -15.27 -0.37 10.07
N GLU A 77 -16.46 0.17 9.78
CA GLU A 77 -17.57 0.22 10.74
C GLU A 77 -18.08 -1.17 11.13
N MET A 78 -18.15 -2.11 10.18
CA MET A 78 -18.54 -3.49 10.47
C MET A 78 -17.51 -4.20 11.35
N ALA A 79 -16.21 -4.00 11.11
CA ALA A 79 -15.16 -4.51 11.97
C ALA A 79 -15.24 -3.91 13.38
N ARG A 80 -15.50 -2.60 13.51
CA ARG A 80 -15.73 -1.93 14.79
C ARG A 80 -16.90 -2.54 15.56
N ARG A 81 -18.01 -2.84 14.90
CA ARG A 81 -19.17 -3.51 15.54
C ARG A 81 -18.86 -4.95 15.97
N ALA A 82 -18.05 -5.66 15.21
CA ALA A 82 -17.63 -7.02 15.57
C ALA A 82 -16.69 -7.04 16.79
N LEU A 83 -15.79 -6.06 16.89
CA LEU A 83 -14.73 -6.01 17.91
C LEU A 83 -15.13 -5.26 19.20
N ALA A 84 -16.06 -4.29 19.13
CA ALA A 84 -16.51 -3.52 20.28
C ALA A 84 -17.07 -4.35 21.46
N PRO A 85 -17.88 -5.41 21.25
CA PRO A 85 -18.42 -6.22 22.35
C PRO A 85 -17.35 -6.95 23.17
N VAL A 86 -16.19 -7.20 22.58
CA VAL A 86 -15.03 -7.80 23.27
C VAL A 86 -14.01 -6.75 23.71
N GLY A 87 -14.31 -5.46 23.57
CA GLY A 87 -13.46 -4.36 24.03
C GLY A 87 -12.12 -4.26 23.28
N ILE A 88 -12.10 -4.59 21.99
CA ILE A 88 -10.89 -4.48 21.16
C ILE A 88 -11.00 -3.23 20.30
N GLU A 89 -10.04 -2.33 20.48
CA GLU A 89 -9.79 -1.21 19.58
C GLU A 89 -8.76 -1.62 18.51
N PHE A 90 -8.81 -0.97 17.35
CA PHE A 90 -7.89 -1.22 16.25
C PHE A 90 -7.55 0.07 15.52
N VAL A 91 -6.39 0.07 14.87
CA VAL A 91 -5.92 1.15 14.03
C VAL A 91 -6.14 0.76 12.57
N LEU A 92 -6.81 1.61 11.80
CA LEU A 92 -6.94 1.42 10.36
C LEU A 92 -5.57 1.59 9.69
N LEU A 93 -5.30 0.74 8.70
CA LEU A 93 -4.11 0.81 7.86
C LEU A 93 -4.46 1.05 6.39
N LYS A 94 -3.42 1.36 5.59
CA LYS A 94 -3.46 1.50 4.13
C LYS A 94 -4.64 2.36 3.64
N GLY A 95 -5.30 1.92 2.56
CA GLY A 95 -6.31 2.71 1.86
C GLY A 95 -7.50 3.12 2.74
N ALA A 96 -7.96 2.23 3.63
CA ALA A 96 -9.06 2.54 4.55
C ALA A 96 -8.68 3.63 5.55
N ALA A 97 -7.43 3.62 6.06
CA ALA A 97 -6.91 4.68 6.91
C ALA A 97 -6.87 6.03 6.19
N TYR A 98 -6.40 6.03 4.93
CA TYR A 98 -6.28 7.26 4.15
C TYR A 98 -7.65 7.87 3.85
N ALA A 99 -8.64 7.03 3.56
CA ALA A 99 -10.02 7.47 3.38
C ALA A 99 -10.63 7.99 4.70
N ALA A 100 -10.42 7.29 5.82
CA ALA A 100 -10.95 7.69 7.12
C ALA A 100 -10.34 9.00 7.64
N ALA A 101 -9.12 9.32 7.21
CA ALA A 101 -8.40 10.56 7.51
C ALA A 101 -8.55 11.65 6.43
N ASP A 102 -9.45 11.46 5.45
CA ASP A 102 -9.73 12.40 4.35
C ASP A 102 -8.47 12.91 3.64
N MET A 103 -7.54 11.98 3.37
CA MET A 103 -6.23 12.32 2.80
C MET A 103 -6.30 12.51 1.30
N THR A 104 -5.49 13.43 0.77
CA THR A 104 -5.40 13.65 -0.70
C THR A 104 -4.98 12.40 -1.48
N CYS A 105 -4.21 11.48 -0.87
CA CYS A 105 -3.84 10.22 -1.51
C CYS A 105 -5.00 9.20 -1.59
N ALA A 106 -6.11 9.41 -0.88
CA ALA A 106 -7.29 8.57 -1.00
C ALA A 106 -8.07 8.85 -2.29
N ALA A 107 -7.97 10.05 -2.86
CA ALA A 107 -8.71 10.44 -4.06
C ALA A 107 -8.41 9.52 -5.26
N GLY A 108 -9.45 8.86 -5.78
CA GLY A 108 -9.33 7.91 -6.89
C GLY A 108 -8.63 6.60 -6.53
N ARG A 109 -8.30 6.38 -5.25
CA ARG A 109 -7.60 5.17 -4.81
C ARG A 109 -8.57 4.00 -4.75
N GLN A 110 -8.24 2.92 -5.46
CA GLN A 110 -8.93 1.64 -5.30
C GLN A 110 -8.55 1.01 -3.96
N ILE A 111 -9.54 0.64 -3.16
CA ILE A 111 -9.39 0.00 -1.85
C ILE A 111 -10.08 -1.36 -1.94
N GLY A 112 -9.29 -2.43 -1.87
CA GLY A 112 -9.78 -3.81 -1.99
C GLY A 112 -10.13 -4.41 -0.64
N ASP A 113 -9.15 -4.40 0.26
CA ASP A 113 -9.20 -5.10 1.54
C ASP A 113 -9.23 -4.11 2.70
N LEU A 114 -9.81 -4.54 3.82
CA LEU A 114 -9.77 -3.80 5.08
C LEU A 114 -8.54 -4.26 5.87
N ASP A 115 -7.52 -3.41 5.97
CA ASP A 115 -6.36 -3.65 6.83
C ASP A 115 -6.55 -2.99 8.21
N ILE A 116 -6.46 -3.78 9.28
CA ILE A 116 -6.50 -3.29 10.67
C ILE A 116 -5.28 -3.75 11.45
N LEU A 117 -4.79 -2.93 12.36
CA LEU A 117 -3.75 -3.27 13.34
C LEU A 117 -4.37 -3.35 14.74
N VAL A 118 -4.20 -4.50 15.39
CA VAL A 118 -4.57 -4.73 16.79
C VAL A 118 -3.32 -4.96 17.64
N LEU A 119 -3.45 -4.85 18.96
CA LEU A 119 -2.40 -5.31 19.86
C LEU A 119 -2.19 -6.82 19.68
N GLY A 120 -0.93 -7.26 19.69
CA GLY A 120 -0.60 -8.68 19.54
C GLY A 120 -1.22 -9.58 20.61
N ALA A 121 -1.49 -9.03 21.81
CA ALA A 121 -2.21 -9.73 22.87
C ALA A 121 -3.69 -10.01 22.52
N ASP A 122 -4.29 -9.20 21.65
CA ASP A 122 -5.70 -9.28 21.28
C ASP A 122 -5.95 -10.08 20.00
N ILE A 123 -4.91 -10.46 19.26
CA ILE A 123 -5.03 -11.06 17.92
C ILE A 123 -5.98 -12.27 17.87
N ARG A 124 -5.91 -13.17 18.87
CA ARG A 124 -6.81 -14.34 18.95
C ARG A 124 -8.23 -13.98 19.35
N ARG A 125 -8.40 -12.94 20.17
CA ARG A 125 -9.74 -12.48 20.57
C ARG A 125 -10.42 -11.77 19.39
N ALA A 126 -9.66 -10.98 18.63
CA ALA A 126 -10.12 -10.33 17.40
C ALA A 126 -10.56 -11.36 16.36
N GLU A 127 -9.72 -12.37 16.10
CA GLU A 127 -10.05 -13.50 15.23
C GLU A 127 -11.38 -14.17 15.62
N ASN A 128 -11.54 -14.57 16.88
CA ASN A 128 -12.75 -15.22 17.36
C ASN A 128 -14.00 -14.33 17.24
N ALA A 129 -13.85 -13.02 17.46
CA ALA A 129 -14.94 -12.07 17.31
C ALA A 129 -15.35 -11.90 15.84
N LEU A 130 -14.38 -11.82 14.93
CA LEU A 130 -14.64 -11.74 13.48
C LEU A 130 -15.29 -13.03 12.96
N LEU A 131 -14.81 -14.20 13.36
CA LEU A 131 -15.44 -15.48 13.00
C LEU A 131 -16.91 -15.54 13.45
N LYS A 132 -17.21 -15.12 14.69
CA LYS A 132 -18.58 -15.03 15.20
C LYS A 132 -19.45 -14.02 14.46
N ALA A 133 -18.83 -12.99 13.89
CA ALA A 133 -19.50 -11.93 13.15
C ALA A 133 -19.65 -12.22 11.65
N GLY A 134 -19.33 -13.43 11.19
CA GLY A 134 -19.60 -13.89 9.83
C GLY A 134 -18.41 -13.87 8.87
N TRP A 135 -17.21 -13.55 9.37
CA TRP A 135 -15.98 -13.77 8.61
C TRP A 135 -15.54 -15.24 8.65
N GLU A 136 -14.87 -15.67 7.60
CA GLU A 136 -14.32 -17.01 7.43
C GLU A 136 -12.95 -16.97 6.77
N TRP A 137 -12.21 -18.08 6.82
CA TRP A 137 -10.90 -18.19 6.17
C TRP A 137 -11.07 -18.38 4.67
N VAL A 138 -10.33 -17.62 3.86
CA VAL A 138 -10.38 -17.75 2.39
C VAL A 138 -9.89 -19.14 1.93
N LYS A 139 -8.89 -19.72 2.63
CA LYS A 139 -8.42 -21.11 2.46
C LYS A 139 -7.95 -21.67 3.79
N SER A 140 -8.51 -22.80 4.21
CA SER A 140 -8.12 -23.52 5.44
C SER A 140 -7.09 -24.62 5.15
N ASP A 141 -5.83 -24.25 4.86
CA ASP A 141 -4.71 -25.21 4.88
C ASP A 141 -3.99 -25.13 6.25
N PRO A 142 -3.95 -26.21 7.05
CA PRO A 142 -3.28 -26.23 8.36
C PRO A 142 -1.80 -25.82 8.32
N TYR A 143 -1.11 -26.06 7.20
CA TYR A 143 0.28 -25.65 7.04
C TYR A 143 0.40 -24.13 6.86
N ASP A 144 -0.47 -23.54 6.03
CA ASP A 144 -0.48 -22.10 5.80
C ASP A 144 -0.91 -21.37 7.09
N ASP A 145 -1.90 -21.88 7.81
CA ASP A 145 -2.34 -21.33 9.09
C ASP A 145 -1.19 -21.25 10.12
N HIS A 146 -0.45 -22.35 10.32
CA HIS A 146 0.71 -22.35 11.22
C HIS A 146 1.79 -21.38 10.74
N TYR A 147 2.06 -21.34 9.43
CA TYR A 147 3.06 -20.45 8.85
C TYR A 147 2.71 -18.97 9.08
N TYR A 148 1.46 -18.56 8.82
CA TYR A 148 1.01 -17.19 9.05
C TYR A 148 1.15 -16.82 10.53
N ARG A 149 0.63 -17.65 11.44
CA ARG A 149 0.65 -17.34 12.89
C ARG A 149 2.06 -17.23 13.46
N ALA A 150 2.96 -18.12 13.04
CA ALA A 150 4.31 -18.18 13.56
C ALA A 150 5.23 -17.12 12.93
N HIS A 151 5.01 -16.76 11.67
CA HIS A 151 6.01 -15.99 10.90
C HIS A 151 5.47 -14.68 10.34
N MET A 152 4.17 -14.55 10.03
CA MET A 152 3.61 -13.35 9.39
C MET A 152 3.19 -12.30 10.42
N HIS A 153 2.97 -11.09 9.90
CA HIS A 153 2.59 -9.90 10.66
C HIS A 153 1.07 -9.74 10.81
N GLU A 154 0.32 -10.65 10.21
CA GLU A 154 -1.13 -10.67 10.14
C GLU A 154 -1.65 -12.12 10.30
N LEU A 155 -2.94 -12.25 10.60
CA LEU A 155 -3.66 -13.50 10.47
C LEU A 155 -3.72 -13.94 9.00
N PRO A 156 -3.99 -15.23 8.71
CA PRO A 156 -4.36 -15.61 7.35
C PRO A 156 -5.52 -14.73 6.83
N PRO A 157 -5.62 -14.48 5.52
CA PRO A 157 -6.68 -13.63 4.99
C PRO A 157 -8.07 -14.18 5.33
N MET A 158 -8.94 -13.30 5.83
CA MET A 158 -10.33 -13.61 6.17
C MET A 158 -11.28 -12.86 5.24
N ILE A 159 -12.45 -13.43 4.95
CA ILE A 159 -13.49 -12.83 4.11
C ILE A 159 -14.85 -12.89 4.80
N HIS A 160 -15.65 -11.84 4.67
CA HIS A 160 -17.02 -11.87 5.17
C HIS A 160 -17.96 -12.59 4.19
N SER A 161 -18.49 -13.75 4.61
CA SER A 161 -19.34 -14.63 3.79
C SER A 161 -20.51 -13.93 3.07
N GLY A 162 -21.18 -12.98 3.74
CA GLY A 162 -22.32 -12.26 3.19
C GLY A 162 -22.01 -10.96 2.44
N ARG A 163 -20.77 -10.45 2.51
CA ARG A 163 -20.40 -9.15 1.91
C ARG A 163 -19.34 -9.28 0.83
N ASP A 164 -18.68 -10.42 0.74
CA ASP A 164 -17.57 -10.69 -0.18
C ASP A 164 -16.44 -9.65 -0.01
N ARG A 165 -16.06 -9.41 1.25
CA ARG A 165 -15.06 -8.40 1.63
C ARG A 165 -13.99 -8.98 2.52
N MET A 166 -12.74 -8.78 2.11
CA MET A 166 -11.56 -9.26 2.81
C MET A 166 -11.18 -8.34 3.97
N ILE A 167 -10.65 -8.94 5.04
CA ILE A 167 -10.03 -8.26 6.16
C ILE A 167 -8.68 -8.90 6.46
N ASP A 168 -7.66 -8.06 6.58
CA ASP A 168 -6.32 -8.44 7.03
C ASP A 168 -6.11 -7.87 8.44
N VAL A 169 -5.91 -8.77 9.41
CA VAL A 169 -5.77 -8.41 10.83
C VAL A 169 -4.30 -8.51 11.22
N HIS A 170 -3.66 -7.35 11.27
CA HIS A 170 -2.25 -7.15 11.60
C HIS A 170 -2.04 -7.09 13.11
N HIS A 171 -0.87 -7.57 13.57
CA HIS A 171 -0.34 -7.36 14.92
C HIS A 171 1.03 -6.66 14.92
N THR A 172 1.61 -6.43 13.74
CA THR A 172 2.77 -5.58 13.47
C THR A 172 2.77 -5.24 11.95
N ILE A 173 3.76 -4.51 11.44
CA ILE A 173 3.81 -4.06 10.03
C ILE A 173 4.87 -4.77 9.17
N LEU A 174 5.64 -5.69 9.75
CA LEU A 174 6.60 -6.56 9.05
C LEU A 174 6.58 -7.97 9.64
N PRO A 175 6.75 -9.03 8.83
CA PRO A 175 6.75 -10.41 9.32
C PRO A 175 7.67 -10.61 10.54
N LYS A 176 7.30 -11.47 11.48
CA LYS A 176 8.11 -11.79 12.67
C LYS A 176 9.47 -12.38 12.34
N THR A 177 9.61 -12.94 11.13
CA THR A 177 10.87 -13.49 10.60
C THR A 177 11.76 -12.45 9.94
N HIS A 178 11.26 -11.23 9.75
CA HIS A 178 12.02 -10.13 9.18
C HIS A 178 13.11 -9.68 10.17
N ARG A 179 14.27 -9.26 9.67
CA ARG A 179 15.42 -8.82 10.51
C ARG A 179 15.19 -7.50 11.26
N ILE A 180 14.29 -6.67 10.72
CA ILE A 180 13.79 -5.44 11.34
C ILE A 180 12.49 -5.79 12.06
N THR A 181 12.38 -5.39 13.32
CA THR A 181 11.20 -5.61 14.17
C THR A 181 10.61 -4.25 14.55
N PRO A 182 9.60 -3.75 13.81
CA PRO A 182 8.92 -2.51 14.15
C PRO A 182 8.27 -2.60 15.54
N ASP A 183 8.36 -1.51 16.31
CA ASP A 183 7.64 -1.39 17.58
C ASP A 183 6.12 -1.24 17.35
N ALA A 184 5.40 -2.36 17.37
CA ALA A 184 3.96 -2.41 17.18
C ALA A 184 3.18 -1.74 18.33
N LEU A 185 3.73 -1.73 19.55
CA LEU A 185 3.08 -1.06 20.68
C LEU A 185 3.14 0.45 20.45
N ALA A 186 4.29 0.99 20.05
CA ALA A 186 4.40 2.41 19.70
C ALA A 186 3.45 2.82 18.56
N LEU A 187 3.30 1.97 17.52
CA LEU A 187 2.34 2.22 16.43
C LEU A 187 0.89 2.34 16.91
N VAL A 188 0.48 1.48 17.85
CA VAL A 188 -0.89 1.48 18.40
C VAL A 188 -1.08 2.57 19.44
N SER A 189 -0.13 2.76 20.36
CA SER A 189 -0.21 3.73 21.45
C SER A 189 -0.15 5.18 20.96
N ASP A 190 0.59 5.45 19.87
CA ASP A 190 0.69 6.79 19.29
C ASP A 190 -0.33 7.02 18.16
N ALA A 191 -1.26 6.08 17.95
CA ALA A 191 -2.33 6.24 16.96
C ALA A 191 -3.21 7.46 17.31
N VAL A 192 -3.73 8.11 16.27
CA VAL A 192 -4.56 9.31 16.39
C VAL A 192 -5.95 9.04 15.85
N THR A 193 -6.95 9.72 16.42
CA THR A 193 -8.33 9.63 15.92
C THR A 193 -8.49 10.49 14.67
N SER A 194 -8.95 9.89 13.58
CA SER A 194 -9.27 10.58 12.35
C SER A 194 -10.57 11.38 12.48
N GLY A 195 -10.83 12.29 11.52
CA GLY A 195 -12.09 13.04 11.47
C GLY A 195 -13.33 12.13 11.37
N GLY A 196 -13.19 10.93 10.82
CA GLY A 196 -14.22 9.89 10.74
C GLY A 196 -14.41 9.07 12.03
N GLY A 197 -13.69 9.38 13.11
CA GLY A 197 -13.84 8.69 14.41
C GLY A 197 -13.12 7.34 14.50
N PHE A 198 -12.27 6.99 13.53
CA PHE A 198 -11.44 5.79 13.57
C PHE A 198 -10.03 6.12 14.04
N ALA A 199 -9.39 5.20 14.78
CA ALA A 199 -7.96 5.32 15.01
C ALA A 199 -7.19 5.04 13.70
N VAL A 200 -6.20 5.87 13.40
CA VAL A 200 -5.25 5.72 12.28
C VAL A 200 -3.83 5.94 12.82
N LEU A 201 -2.81 5.44 12.13
CA LEU A 201 -1.43 5.76 12.50
C LEU A 201 -1.20 7.27 12.50
N GLN A 202 -0.39 7.77 13.43
CA GLN A 202 0.05 9.18 13.36
C GLN A 202 0.76 9.46 12.03
N PRO A 203 0.80 10.72 11.55
CA PRO A 203 1.29 11.07 10.22
C PRO A 203 2.65 10.47 9.83
N THR A 204 3.62 10.50 10.75
CA THR A 204 4.97 9.97 10.53
C THR A 204 4.97 8.44 10.42
N ASP A 205 4.26 7.74 11.29
CA ASP A 205 4.14 6.28 11.26
C ASP A 205 3.36 5.79 10.05
N MET A 206 2.38 6.56 9.60
CA MET A 206 1.65 6.26 8.37
C MET A 206 2.58 6.28 7.15
N ALA A 207 3.51 7.25 7.07
CA ALA A 207 4.53 7.31 6.04
C ALA A 207 5.57 6.17 6.19
N VAL A 208 5.98 5.83 7.42
CA VAL A 208 6.85 4.67 7.71
C VAL A 208 6.21 3.38 7.22
N HIS A 209 4.95 3.14 7.57
CA HIS A 209 4.20 1.96 7.16
C HIS A 209 4.04 1.89 5.64
N CYS A 210 3.71 3.01 4.98
CA CYS A 210 3.62 3.08 3.52
C CYS A 210 4.94 2.69 2.83
N ALA A 211 6.08 3.19 3.33
CA ALA A 211 7.40 2.83 2.81
C ALA A 211 7.76 1.37 3.13
N ALA A 212 7.44 0.87 4.31
CA ALA A 212 7.70 -0.50 4.74
C ALA A 212 6.99 -1.51 3.85
N HIS A 213 5.68 -1.32 3.64
CA HIS A 213 4.86 -2.18 2.79
C HIS A 213 5.41 -2.27 1.36
N MET A 214 5.89 -1.14 0.80
CA MET A 214 6.42 -1.12 -0.55
C MET A 214 7.85 -1.70 -0.67
N LEU A 215 8.74 -1.41 0.28
CA LEU A 215 10.19 -1.60 0.10
C LEU A 215 10.82 -2.63 1.04
N ALA A 216 10.25 -2.85 2.22
CA ALA A 216 10.77 -3.77 3.23
C ALA A 216 10.02 -5.12 3.22
N ASP A 217 8.72 -5.11 2.89
CA ASP A 217 7.92 -6.32 2.75
C ASP A 217 7.59 -6.66 1.28
N GLY A 218 7.33 -5.64 0.45
CA GLY A 218 6.87 -5.81 -0.92
C GLY A 218 7.95 -6.14 -1.96
N ASP A 219 7.48 -6.64 -3.11
CA ASP A 219 8.25 -6.90 -4.34
C ASP A 219 8.06 -5.80 -5.41
N LEU A 220 7.53 -4.63 -5.00
CA LEU A 220 7.12 -3.50 -5.84
C LEU A 220 5.93 -3.76 -6.79
N GLN A 221 5.13 -4.81 -6.57
CA GLN A 221 3.80 -4.87 -7.19
C GLN A 221 2.93 -3.70 -6.71
N GLY A 222 2.26 -3.02 -7.66
CA GLY A 222 1.54 -1.77 -7.38
C GLY A 222 2.45 -0.65 -6.86
N GLY A 223 3.75 -0.73 -7.13
CA GLY A 223 4.75 0.18 -6.58
C GLY A 223 4.55 1.63 -6.99
N LEU A 224 4.05 1.91 -8.22
CA LEU A 224 3.74 3.28 -8.64
C LEU A 224 2.60 3.88 -7.80
N ARG A 225 1.54 3.10 -7.54
CA ARG A 225 0.43 3.50 -6.68
C ARG A 225 0.90 3.77 -5.25
N ASN A 226 1.64 2.84 -4.66
CA ASN A 226 2.12 2.97 -3.28
C ASN A 226 3.11 4.16 -3.14
N LEU A 227 3.93 4.42 -4.15
CA LEU A 227 4.84 5.57 -4.16
C LEU A 227 4.10 6.90 -4.35
N TRP A 228 3.00 6.90 -5.13
CA TRP A 228 2.11 8.05 -5.26
C TRP A 228 1.40 8.37 -3.94
N ASP A 229 0.93 7.34 -3.22
CA ASP A 229 0.39 7.49 -1.86
C ASP A 229 1.43 8.17 -0.95
N PHE A 230 2.66 7.64 -0.90
CA PHE A 230 3.76 8.22 -0.11
C PHE A 230 4.06 9.68 -0.51
N HIS A 231 4.11 9.97 -1.82
CA HIS A 231 4.37 11.31 -2.34
C HIS A 231 3.33 12.33 -1.88
N LEU A 232 2.04 12.04 -2.09
CA LEU A 232 0.97 12.95 -1.70
C LEU A 232 0.85 13.10 -0.18
N MET A 233 0.98 11.99 0.54
CA MET A 233 0.96 11.94 2.00
C MET A 233 2.05 12.83 2.61
N THR A 234 3.31 12.61 2.24
CA THR A 234 4.44 13.38 2.78
C THR A 234 4.37 14.85 2.39
N ARG A 235 3.86 15.16 1.19
CA ARG A 235 3.61 16.55 0.77
C ARG A 235 2.57 17.23 1.68
N GLY A 236 1.46 16.56 1.96
CA GLY A 236 0.40 17.09 2.84
C GLY A 236 0.91 17.29 4.27
N PHE A 237 1.59 16.29 4.83
CA PHE A 237 2.11 16.37 6.20
C PHE A 237 3.22 17.42 6.36
N ALA A 238 4.15 17.50 5.40
CA ALA A 238 5.20 18.53 5.44
C ALA A 238 4.65 19.96 5.26
N ALA A 239 3.52 20.12 4.54
CA ALA A 239 2.84 21.41 4.44
C ALA A 239 2.14 21.81 5.75
N ALA A 240 1.63 20.83 6.51
CA ALA A 240 0.96 21.06 7.79
C ALA A 240 1.93 21.23 8.97
N ASP A 241 3.10 20.60 8.92
CA ASP A 241 4.11 20.63 10.00
C ASP A 241 5.54 20.80 9.44
N PRO A 242 6.19 21.97 9.66
CA PRO A 242 7.58 22.20 9.27
C PRO A 242 8.59 21.23 9.91
N GLY A 243 8.24 20.63 11.06
CA GLY A 243 9.03 19.63 11.76
C GLY A 243 8.86 18.19 11.24
N PHE A 244 7.94 17.95 10.31
CA PHE A 244 7.52 16.61 9.89
C PHE A 244 8.70 15.71 9.49
N TRP A 245 9.58 16.17 8.60
CA TRP A 245 10.66 15.31 8.09
C TRP A 245 11.66 14.88 9.17
N ARG A 246 11.93 15.74 10.17
CA ARG A 246 12.79 15.40 11.31
C ARG A 246 12.12 14.34 12.18
N GLN A 247 10.82 14.49 12.43
CA GLN A 247 10.03 13.52 13.19
C GLN A 247 9.91 12.19 12.43
N LEU A 248 9.74 12.24 11.10
CA LEU A 248 9.69 11.07 10.24
C LEU A 248 11.02 10.29 10.30
N ASP A 249 12.17 10.95 10.28
CA ASP A 249 13.47 10.26 10.47
C ASP A 249 13.52 9.57 11.84
N GLY A 250 13.10 10.27 12.90
CA GLY A 250 13.06 9.73 14.26
C GLY A 250 12.14 8.51 14.40
N ARG A 251 10.94 8.55 13.81
CA ARG A 251 10.02 7.39 13.79
C ARG A 251 10.53 6.27 12.90
N ALA A 252 11.12 6.59 11.75
CA ALA A 252 11.76 5.59 10.91
C ALA A 252 12.92 4.90 11.65
N ALA A 253 13.71 5.63 12.45
CA ALA A 253 14.76 5.06 13.29
C ALA A 253 14.18 4.16 14.40
N LEU A 254 13.12 4.61 15.09
CA LEU A 254 12.41 3.82 16.10
C LEU A 254 11.98 2.44 15.56
N HIS A 255 11.44 2.41 14.33
CA HIS A 255 10.99 1.16 13.71
C HIS A 255 12.07 0.46 12.87
N GLY A 256 13.31 0.97 12.85
CA GLY A 256 14.43 0.43 12.06
C GLY A 256 14.27 0.55 10.53
N LEU A 257 13.37 1.42 10.06
CA LEU A 257 12.92 1.52 8.66
C LEU A 257 13.48 2.73 7.89
N GLN A 258 14.52 3.39 8.39
CA GLN A 258 15.13 4.57 7.75
C GLN A 258 15.51 4.33 6.28
N ASP A 259 16.11 3.18 5.96
CA ASP A 259 16.51 2.87 4.58
C ASP A 259 15.32 2.80 3.62
N ALA A 260 14.21 2.20 4.06
CA ALA A 260 12.98 2.13 3.28
C ALA A 260 12.36 3.52 3.09
N VAL A 261 12.26 4.30 4.17
CA VAL A 261 11.66 5.64 4.15
C VAL A 261 12.47 6.61 3.30
N HIS A 262 13.80 6.64 3.46
CA HIS A 262 14.66 7.50 2.65
C HIS A 262 14.61 7.11 1.17
N ARG A 263 14.55 5.80 0.86
CA ARG A 263 14.42 5.35 -0.53
C ARG A 263 13.07 5.72 -1.13
N ALA A 264 11.97 5.58 -0.39
CA ALA A 264 10.66 6.03 -0.83
C ALA A 264 10.67 7.54 -1.13
N ALA A 265 11.24 8.35 -0.24
CA ALA A 265 11.35 9.80 -0.45
C ALA A 265 12.15 10.16 -1.72
N ARG A 266 13.29 9.52 -1.96
CA ARG A 266 14.10 9.73 -3.18
C ARG A 266 13.39 9.27 -4.45
N LEU A 267 12.70 8.13 -4.41
CA LEU A 267 11.90 7.66 -5.53
C LEU A 267 10.72 8.61 -5.81
N SER A 268 10.06 9.14 -4.78
CA SER A 268 8.99 10.14 -4.93
C SER A 268 9.52 11.46 -5.50
N ARG A 269 10.74 11.87 -5.15
CA ARG A 269 11.44 12.99 -5.80
C ARG A 269 11.66 12.69 -7.27
N ASP A 270 12.27 11.55 -7.57
CA ASP A 270 12.69 11.21 -8.94
C ASP A 270 11.51 11.01 -9.90
N LEU A 271 10.41 10.42 -9.43
CA LEU A 271 9.24 10.12 -10.27
C LEU A 271 8.20 11.24 -10.22
N TYR A 272 7.93 11.83 -9.06
CA TYR A 272 6.81 12.75 -8.88
C TYR A 272 7.23 14.18 -8.50
N GLY A 273 8.52 14.45 -8.33
CA GLY A 273 9.02 15.80 -8.02
C GLY A 273 8.81 16.21 -6.56
N ALA A 274 8.77 15.26 -5.61
CA ALA A 274 8.74 15.58 -4.19
C ALA A 274 9.89 16.52 -3.78
N ALA A 275 9.56 17.58 -3.03
CA ALA A 275 10.56 18.44 -2.39
C ALA A 275 11.04 17.79 -1.09
N LEU A 276 12.34 17.54 -1.00
CA LEU A 276 12.97 16.90 0.16
C LEU A 276 13.76 17.93 0.98
N PRO A 277 13.85 17.77 2.32
CA PRO A 277 14.71 18.61 3.14
C PRO A 277 16.19 18.31 2.89
N GLY A 278 17.07 19.19 3.34
CA GLY A 278 18.53 18.96 3.26
C GLY A 278 18.93 17.64 3.94
N GLY A 279 19.83 16.89 3.29
CA GLY A 279 20.31 15.59 3.78
C GLY A 279 19.48 14.38 3.35
N TRP A 280 18.28 14.59 2.81
CA TRP A 280 17.42 13.52 2.26
C TRP A 280 17.58 13.32 0.75
N ASP A 281 18.24 14.26 0.08
CA ASP A 281 18.43 14.30 -1.38
C ASP A 281 19.67 13.53 -1.88
N ARG A 282 20.38 12.83 -0.99
CA ARG A 282 21.54 11.99 -1.33
C ARG A 282 21.24 11.07 -2.52
N GLN A 283 22.16 10.94 -3.47
CA GLN A 283 22.01 9.97 -4.55
C GLN A 283 22.44 8.58 -4.07
N ASP A 284 21.61 7.57 -4.29
CA ASP A 284 21.95 6.17 -4.07
C ASP A 284 21.94 5.45 -5.43
N PRO A 285 23.09 4.96 -5.93
CA PRO A 285 23.16 4.26 -7.21
C PRO A 285 22.19 3.08 -7.31
N ALA A 286 21.83 2.43 -6.19
CA ALA A 286 20.90 1.32 -6.20
C ALA A 286 19.47 1.74 -6.58
N ASP A 287 19.08 3.01 -6.41
CA ASP A 287 17.75 3.52 -6.77
C ASP A 287 17.44 3.34 -8.27
N ILE A 288 18.46 3.22 -9.12
CA ILE A 288 18.26 2.93 -10.55
C ILE A 288 17.47 1.63 -10.79
N TRP A 289 17.69 0.60 -9.96
CA TRP A 289 17.02 -0.68 -10.11
C TRP A 289 15.55 -0.61 -9.69
N PHE A 290 15.25 0.18 -8.65
CA PHE A 290 13.89 0.42 -8.19
C PHE A 290 13.10 1.23 -9.23
N ARG A 291 13.70 2.29 -9.79
CA ARG A 291 13.09 3.06 -10.87
C ARG A 291 12.84 2.20 -12.11
N ARG A 292 13.83 1.38 -12.51
CA ARG A 292 13.66 0.42 -13.61
C ARG A 292 12.51 -0.54 -13.36
N ARG A 293 12.39 -1.09 -12.14
CA ARG A 293 11.31 -2.02 -11.77
C ARG A 293 9.93 -1.36 -11.77
N LEU A 294 9.83 -0.12 -11.28
CA LEU A 294 8.59 0.67 -11.25
C LEU A 294 8.12 1.05 -12.66
N LEU A 295 9.05 1.27 -13.59
CA LEU A 295 8.77 1.66 -14.97
C LEU A 295 8.78 0.48 -15.97
N ALA A 296 8.87 -0.76 -15.51
CA ALA A 296 8.97 -1.96 -16.36
C ALA A 296 7.61 -2.40 -16.94
N ARG A 297 6.91 -1.46 -17.60
CA ARG A 297 5.62 -1.66 -18.24
C ARG A 297 5.65 -1.26 -19.71
N ASP A 298 5.00 -2.04 -20.57
CA ASP A 298 4.70 -1.65 -21.95
C ASP A 298 3.43 -0.80 -21.99
N ASP A 299 3.04 -0.38 -23.19
CA ASP A 299 1.86 0.47 -23.39
C ASP A 299 0.54 -0.28 -23.07
N TRP A 300 0.56 -1.61 -22.95
CA TRP A 300 -0.59 -2.42 -22.52
C TRP A 300 -0.54 -2.74 -21.03
N GLY A 301 0.41 -2.16 -20.28
CA GLY A 301 0.60 -2.43 -18.86
C GLY A 301 1.24 -3.79 -18.55
N ARG A 302 1.84 -4.46 -19.53
CA ARG A 302 2.49 -5.76 -19.36
C ARG A 302 3.93 -5.59 -18.90
N VAL A 303 4.44 -6.56 -18.14
CA VAL A 303 5.83 -6.58 -17.66
C VAL A 303 6.79 -6.62 -18.84
N THR A 304 7.73 -5.67 -18.91
CA THR A 304 8.78 -5.64 -19.94
C THR A 304 10.11 -6.24 -19.48
N GLN A 305 10.32 -6.37 -18.17
CA GLN A 305 11.56 -6.90 -17.58
C GLN A 305 11.24 -8.03 -16.58
N PRO A 306 10.85 -9.23 -17.07
CA PRO A 306 10.44 -10.33 -16.21
C PRO A 306 11.57 -10.83 -15.29
N LEU A 307 12.84 -10.77 -15.76
CA LEU A 307 13.99 -11.13 -14.92
C LEU A 307 14.18 -10.14 -13.76
N LEU A 308 13.92 -8.85 -13.99
CA LEU A 308 14.01 -7.83 -12.94
C LEU A 308 12.86 -8.01 -11.93
N GLU A 309 11.64 -8.29 -12.42
CA GLU A 309 10.51 -8.63 -11.56
C GLU A 309 10.80 -9.85 -10.70
N GLN A 310 11.33 -10.93 -11.29
CA GLN A 310 11.73 -12.13 -10.56
C GLN A 310 12.83 -11.82 -9.52
N ALA A 311 13.79 -10.96 -9.82
CA ALA A 311 14.82 -10.55 -8.87
C ALA A 311 14.23 -9.80 -7.66
N PHE A 312 13.25 -8.91 -7.89
CA PHE A 312 12.55 -8.21 -6.81
C PHE A 312 11.64 -9.13 -6.00
N TYR A 313 11.02 -10.12 -6.66
CA TYR A 313 10.28 -11.18 -5.98
C TYR A 313 11.19 -12.02 -5.08
N ILE A 314 12.37 -12.44 -5.55
CA ILE A 314 13.33 -13.17 -4.72
C ILE A 314 13.83 -12.28 -3.56
N ARG A 315 14.12 -11.00 -3.83
CA ARG A 315 14.51 -10.03 -2.81
C ARG A 315 13.47 -9.90 -1.70
N SER A 316 12.17 -9.77 -2.03
CA SER A 316 11.12 -9.64 -1.01
C SER A 316 11.06 -10.87 -0.11
N HIS A 317 11.20 -12.07 -0.67
CA HIS A 317 11.24 -13.30 0.11
C HIS A 317 12.47 -13.39 1.02
N TRP A 318 13.63 -12.94 0.54
CA TRP A 318 14.86 -12.89 1.35
C TRP A 318 14.79 -11.86 2.48
N LEU A 319 14.04 -10.77 2.30
CA LEU A 319 13.78 -9.81 3.37
C LEU A 319 12.85 -10.41 4.43
N ARG A 320 11.79 -11.09 3.99
CA ARG A 320 10.77 -11.69 4.87
C ARG A 320 11.32 -12.86 5.68
N MET A 321 12.23 -13.67 5.14
CA MET A 321 12.61 -14.96 5.73
C MET A 321 14.12 -15.27 5.65
N PRO A 322 14.68 -15.93 6.69
CA PRO A 322 15.99 -16.56 6.59
C PRO A 322 16.03 -17.57 5.41
N PRO A 323 17.14 -17.66 4.64
CA PRO A 323 17.22 -18.52 3.45
C PRO A 323 16.85 -19.99 3.68
N ALA A 324 17.16 -20.54 4.84
CA ALA A 324 16.81 -21.92 5.21
C ALA A 324 15.29 -22.13 5.35
N MET A 325 14.57 -21.13 5.84
CA MET A 325 13.10 -21.18 5.96
C MET A 325 12.43 -21.03 4.60
N LEU A 326 12.98 -20.17 3.73
CA LEU A 326 12.51 -20.05 2.34
C LEU A 326 12.69 -21.36 1.56
N ALA A 327 13.86 -22.00 1.68
CA ALA A 327 14.11 -23.29 1.04
C ALA A 327 13.11 -24.37 1.52
N LYS A 328 12.84 -24.42 2.84
CA LYS A 328 11.84 -25.33 3.41
C LYS A 328 10.42 -25.03 2.90
N HIS A 329 10.03 -23.75 2.84
CA HIS A 329 8.72 -23.34 2.35
C HIS A 329 8.51 -23.68 0.87
N LEU A 330 9.50 -23.37 0.01
CA LEU A 330 9.47 -23.70 -1.41
C LEU A 330 9.42 -25.21 -1.63
N TRP A 331 10.19 -25.98 -0.86
CA TRP A 331 10.16 -27.45 -0.91
C TRP A 331 8.78 -28.01 -0.54
N THR A 332 8.17 -27.54 0.56
CA THR A 332 6.83 -28.01 0.96
C THR A 332 5.77 -27.62 -0.08
N LYS A 333 5.83 -26.42 -0.67
CA LYS A 333 4.92 -26.02 -1.76
C LYS A 333 5.13 -26.84 -3.03
N TRP A 334 6.37 -27.12 -3.39
CA TRP A 334 6.69 -27.94 -4.56
C TRP A 334 6.15 -29.37 -4.41
N GLN A 335 6.34 -29.99 -3.24
CA GLN A 335 5.77 -31.31 -2.94
C GLN A 335 4.24 -31.32 -3.09
N LYS A 336 3.54 -30.32 -2.54
CA LYS A 336 2.08 -30.19 -2.66
C LYS A 336 1.56 -29.96 -4.08
N GLN A 337 2.34 -29.33 -4.97
CA GLN A 337 1.96 -29.16 -6.38
C GLN A 337 2.14 -30.43 -7.22
N HIS A 338 2.92 -31.41 -6.73
CA HIS A 338 3.25 -32.65 -7.43
C HIS A 338 2.72 -33.90 -6.70
N SER A 339 1.78 -33.72 -5.76
CA SER A 339 1.03 -34.78 -5.08
C SER A 339 -0.41 -34.79 -5.57
#